data_AF-A0A1J6J7M5-F1
#
_entry.id   AF-A0A1J6J7M5-F1
#
_cell.length_a   1.000
_cell.length_b   1.000
_cell.length_c   1.000
_cell.angle_alpha   90.00
_cell.angle_beta   90.00
_cell.angle_gamma   90.00
#
_symmetry.space_group_name_H-M   'P 1'
#
loop_
_entity.id
_entity.type
_entity.pdbx_description
1 polymer ?
#
loop_
_entity_poly.entity_id
_entity_poly.type
_entity_poly.pdbx_seq_one_letter_code
_entity_poly.pdbx_strand_id
1 'polypeptide(L)'
;MGICSSCESTSVATAKLILQDGRLQEFPYPVKASYLLQRDPTIFICNSDEMEFGDVVSAISADEELQPGQLYFALPLSNLKRRLQAEEMAALAVKASSALNNCGGEKYGCRRKASDFLSEKGKGGDNNNGSDAADLRRARSSGGSGRRGKFTAARLTAIPE
;
A
#
# COMPACT_ATOMS: atom_id res chain seq x y z
N MET A 1 -14.78 7.48 -29.41
CA MET A 1 -13.39 7.91 -29.18
C MET A 1 -13.13 7.88 -27.69
N GLY A 2 -12.32 6.92 -27.22
CA GLY A 2 -11.93 6.86 -25.81
C GLY A 2 -10.80 7.86 -25.57
N ILE A 3 -10.99 8.81 -24.65
CA ILE A 3 -9.92 9.68 -24.18
C ILE A 3 -9.09 8.89 -23.16
N CYS A 4 -7.97 8.35 -23.63
CA CYS A 4 -6.97 7.72 -22.79
C CYS A 4 -6.33 8.80 -21.91
N SER A 5 -6.75 8.90 -20.65
CA SER A 5 -5.99 9.62 -19.62
C SER A 5 -4.99 8.65 -19.01
N SER A 6 -3.86 8.44 -19.69
CA SER A 6 -2.66 8.03 -18.98
C SER A 6 -2.16 9.28 -18.28
N CYS A 7 -2.52 9.41 -17.00
CA CYS A 7 -1.83 10.30 -16.09
C CYS A 7 -0.37 9.85 -16.02
N GLU A 8 0.47 10.44 -16.85
CA GLU A 8 1.91 10.34 -16.75
C GLU A 8 2.34 11.17 -15.55
N SER A 9 2.08 10.65 -14.34
CA SER A 9 2.78 11.11 -13.15
C SER A 9 4.24 10.76 -13.39
N THR A 10 5.05 11.78 -13.67
CA THR A 10 6.51 11.71 -13.74
C THR A 10 7.07 11.47 -12.34
N SER A 11 6.69 10.35 -11.71
CA SER A 11 7.30 9.89 -10.48
C SER A 11 8.71 9.44 -10.83
N VAL A 12 9.68 10.30 -10.53
CA VAL A 12 11.09 9.94 -10.61
C VAL A 12 11.29 8.74 -9.70
N ALA A 13 11.87 7.65 -10.23
CA ALA A 13 12.16 6.48 -9.41
C ALA A 13 13.03 6.91 -8.22
N THR A 14 12.63 6.54 -7.01
CA THR A 14 13.37 6.78 -5.78
C THR A 14 13.79 5.45 -5.17
N ALA A 15 14.93 5.41 -4.50
CA ALA A 15 15.29 4.29 -3.65
C ALA A 15 14.50 4.43 -2.36
N LYS A 16 13.80 3.38 -1.94
CA LYS A 16 12.87 3.43 -0.82
C LYS A 16 13.40 2.62 0.35
N LEU A 17 13.68 3.28 1.46
CA LEU A 17 14.12 2.63 2.69
C LEU A 17 13.01 2.69 3.74
N ILE A 18 12.51 1.54 4.15
CA ILE A 18 11.55 1.41 5.24
C ILE A 18 12.34 1.19 6.54
N LEU A 19 12.22 2.14 7.46
CA LEU A 19 12.84 2.07 8.77
C LEU A 19 12.07 1.11 9.70
N GLN A 20 12.71 0.63 10.76
CA GLN A 20 12.09 -0.28 11.72
C GLN A 20 10.81 0.31 12.37
N ASP A 21 10.78 1.64 12.53
CA ASP A 21 9.63 2.40 13.05
C ASP A 21 8.48 2.54 12.03
N GLY A 22 8.65 2.03 10.81
CA GLY A 22 7.66 2.07 9.74
C GLY A 22 7.64 3.39 8.96
N ARG A 23 8.60 4.29 9.17
CA ARG A 23 8.77 5.48 8.32
C ARG A 23 9.44 5.09 7.00
N LEU A 24 9.05 5.77 5.92
CA LEU A 24 9.70 5.66 4.61
C LEU A 24 10.69 6.82 4.44
N GLN A 25 11.89 6.50 3.98
CA GLN A 25 12.87 7.45 3.51
C GLN A 25 13.13 7.21 2.03
N GLU A 26 13.00 8.27 1.22
CA GLU A 26 13.18 8.21 -0.23
C GLU A 26 14.45 8.93 -0.65
N PHE A 27 15.19 8.32 -1.57
CA PHE A 27 16.40 8.90 -2.15
C PHE A 27 16.25 9.00 -3.67
N PRO A 28 16.36 10.19 -4.28
CA PRO A 28 16.22 10.35 -5.72
C PRO A 28 17.50 9.95 -6.50
N TYR A 29 18.52 9.46 -5.83
CA TYR A 29 19.79 9.02 -6.38
C TYR A 29 20.33 7.80 -5.62
N PRO A 30 21.28 7.04 -6.19
CA PRO A 30 21.92 5.93 -5.49
C PRO A 30 22.62 6.38 -4.20
N VAL A 31 22.38 5.68 -3.09
CA VAL A 31 22.95 6.02 -1.78
C VAL A 31 23.72 4.84 -1.22
N LYS A 32 25.00 5.01 -0.88
CA LYS A 32 25.77 3.96 -0.22
C LYS A 32 25.19 3.57 1.13
N ALA A 33 25.07 2.28 1.38
CA ALA A 33 24.60 1.72 2.63
C ALA A 33 25.44 2.22 3.83
N SER A 34 26.76 2.36 3.65
CA SER A 34 27.66 2.92 4.67
C SER A 34 27.21 4.27 5.22
N TYR A 35 26.63 5.17 4.42
CA TYR A 35 26.15 6.46 4.91
C TYR A 35 24.96 6.34 5.86
N LEU A 36 24.13 5.31 5.66
CA LEU A 36 22.96 5.04 6.49
C LEU A 36 23.38 4.33 7.78
N LEU A 37 24.27 3.34 7.67
CA LEU A 37 24.82 2.58 8.79
C LEU A 37 25.70 3.44 9.72
N GLN A 38 26.33 4.50 9.21
CA GLN A 38 27.07 5.47 10.05
C GLN A 38 26.17 6.22 11.03
N ARG A 39 24.89 6.44 10.67
CA ARG A 39 23.94 7.14 11.55
C ARG A 39 23.43 6.25 12.66
N ASP A 40 23.24 4.97 12.36
CA ASP A 40 22.81 3.96 13.31
C ASP A 40 23.54 2.64 13.03
N PRO A 41 24.58 2.32 13.82
CA PRO A 41 25.35 1.09 13.64
C PRO A 41 24.63 -0.15 14.20
N THR A 42 23.43 -0.01 14.78
CA THR A 42 22.68 -1.13 15.36
C THR A 42 21.74 -1.80 14.35
N ILE A 43 21.63 -1.24 13.15
CA ILE A 43 20.80 -1.74 12.06
C ILE A 43 21.64 -2.32 10.92
N PHE A 44 20.98 -3.10 10.07
CA PHE A 44 21.46 -3.52 8.77
C PHE A 44 20.39 -3.23 7.71
N ILE A 45 20.80 -3.17 6.45
CA ILE A 45 19.92 -2.88 5.32
C ILE A 45 19.82 -4.12 4.44
N CYS A 46 18.61 -4.40 3.97
CA CYS A 46 18.31 -5.55 3.13
C CYS A 46 17.47 -5.13 1.95
N ASN A 47 17.71 -5.77 0.80
CA ASN A 47 16.82 -5.67 -0.35
C ASN A 47 15.55 -6.50 -0.09
N SER A 48 14.37 -5.95 -0.40
CA SER A 48 13.11 -6.70 -0.28
C SER A 48 13.01 -7.89 -1.21
N ASP A 49 13.68 -7.85 -2.37
CA ASP A 49 13.63 -8.90 -3.39
C ASP A 49 14.37 -10.17 -2.95
N GLU A 50 15.39 -10.01 -2.09
CA GLU A 50 16.20 -11.11 -1.55
C GLU A 50 15.62 -11.72 -0.27
N MET A 51 14.51 -11.18 0.25
CA MET A 51 13.87 -11.68 1.47
C MET A 51 12.93 -12.84 1.18
N GLU A 52 13.32 -14.06 1.57
CA GLU A 52 12.47 -15.25 1.48
C GLU A 52 12.05 -15.78 2.87
N PHE A 53 10.80 -16.26 2.97
CA PHE A 53 10.27 -16.86 4.20
C PHE A 53 11.06 -18.13 4.54
N GLY A 54 11.45 -18.26 5.81
CA GLY A 54 12.18 -19.43 6.29
C GLY A 54 13.67 -19.41 5.94
N ASP A 55 14.16 -18.40 5.22
CA ASP A 55 15.58 -18.19 4.96
C ASP A 55 16.18 -17.09 5.88
N VAL A 56 17.50 -17.03 5.91
CA VAL A 56 18.26 -16.02 6.65
C VAL A 56 18.31 -14.74 5.83
N VAL A 57 18.02 -13.61 6.47
CA VAL A 57 18.05 -12.32 5.79
C VAL A 57 19.49 -11.88 5.53
N SER A 58 19.80 -11.61 4.26
CA SER A 58 21.11 -11.08 3.84
C SER A 58 21.15 -9.56 3.94
N ALA A 59 22.24 -9.04 4.51
CA ALA A 59 22.53 -7.61 4.51
C ALA A 59 23.28 -7.24 3.23
N ILE A 60 22.93 -6.09 2.64
CA ILE A 60 23.76 -5.49 1.58
C ILE A 60 25.08 -5.00 2.18
N SER A 61 26.16 -5.04 1.40
CA SER A 61 27.46 -4.54 1.83
C SER A 61 27.41 -3.03 2.10
N ALA A 62 28.24 -2.54 3.02
CA ALA A 62 28.39 -1.12 3.30
C ALA A 62 28.87 -0.30 2.08
N ASP A 63 29.55 -0.97 1.14
CA ASP A 63 30.04 -0.38 -0.11
C ASP A 63 28.99 -0.34 -1.23
N GLU A 64 27.91 -1.12 -1.10
CA GLU A 64 26.82 -1.16 -2.06
C GLU A 64 25.88 0.03 -1.93
N GLU A 65 25.20 0.34 -3.03
CA GLU A 65 24.33 1.50 -3.16
C GLU A 65 22.87 1.08 -3.31
N LEU A 66 21.99 1.72 -2.52
CA LEU A 66 20.55 1.60 -2.65
C LEU A 66 20.12 2.23 -3.97
N GLN A 67 19.56 1.42 -4.87
CA GLN A 67 19.23 1.84 -6.22
C GLN A 67 17.82 2.44 -6.31
N PRO A 68 17.62 3.52 -7.11
CA PRO A 68 16.30 4.02 -7.42
C PRO A 68 15.38 2.95 -8.02
N GLY A 69 14.12 2.91 -7.57
CA GLY A 69 13.14 1.91 -7.98
C GLY A 69 13.17 0.61 -7.18
N GLN A 70 14.13 0.47 -6.26
CA GLN A 70 14.23 -0.67 -5.35
C GLN A 70 13.70 -0.31 -3.95
N LEU A 71 13.25 -1.33 -3.22
CA LEU A 71 12.77 -1.20 -1.85
C LEU A 71 13.69 -1.97 -0.90
N TYR A 72 14.03 -1.30 0.19
CA TYR A 72 14.96 -1.78 1.21
C TYR A 72 14.33 -1.66 2.59
N PHE A 73 14.72 -2.54 3.49
CA PHE A 73 14.33 -2.51 4.89
C PHE A 73 15.54 -2.28 5.79
N ALA A 74 15.41 -1.39 6.77
CA ALA A 74 16.34 -1.27 7.87
C ALA A 74 15.87 -2.14 9.05
N LEU A 75 16.67 -3.14 9.41
CA LEU A 75 16.35 -4.12 10.44
C LEU A 75 17.41 -4.12 11.56
N PRO A 76 17.06 -4.46 12.80
CA PRO A 76 18.05 -4.59 13.89
C PRO A 76 19.00 -5.75 13.65
N LEU A 77 20.30 -5.59 13.91
CA LEU A 77 21.33 -6.64 13.74
C LEU A 77 21.00 -7.98 14.44
N SER A 78 20.17 -7.95 15.49
CA SER A 78 19.66 -9.15 16.17
C SER A 78 18.91 -10.12 15.23
N ASN A 79 18.35 -9.62 14.12
CA ASN A 79 17.58 -10.41 13.16
C ASN A 79 18.44 -11.09 12.09
N LEU A 80 19.69 -10.65 11.89
CA LEU A 80 20.57 -11.14 10.81
C LEU A 80 20.94 -12.62 10.96
N LYS A 81 20.85 -13.19 12.16
CA LYS A 81 21.19 -14.59 12.47
C LYS A 81 19.97 -15.51 12.58
N ARG A 82 18.77 -14.98 12.38
CA ARG A 82 17.52 -15.72 12.54
C ARG A 82 16.86 -15.91 11.18
N ARG A 83 16.16 -17.03 11.03
CA ARG A 83 15.30 -17.27 9.88
C ARG A 83 14.09 -16.35 9.96
N LEU A 84 13.79 -15.68 8.86
CA LEU A 84 12.66 -14.77 8.76
C LEU A 84 11.35 -15.55 8.92
N GLN A 85 10.61 -15.26 9.99
CA GLN A 85 9.32 -15.89 10.24
C GLN A 85 8.22 -15.26 9.38
N ALA A 86 7.12 -15.98 9.16
CA ALA A 86 6.00 -15.49 8.35
C ALA A 86 5.37 -14.22 8.96
N GLU A 87 5.30 -14.16 10.29
CA GLU A 87 4.77 -13.02 11.03
C GLU A 87 5.68 -11.78 10.87
N GLU A 88 6.99 -11.98 10.89
CA GLU A 88 7.96 -10.90 10.68
C GLU A 88 7.88 -10.37 9.25
N MET A 89 7.83 -11.26 8.25
CA MET A 89 7.65 -10.89 6.85
C MET A 89 6.33 -10.15 6.62
N ALA A 90 5.23 -10.64 7.19
CA ALA A 90 3.93 -9.97 7.12
C ALA A 90 3.98 -8.58 7.76
N ALA A 91 4.64 -8.44 8.91
CA ALA A 91 4.82 -7.15 9.56
C ALA A 91 5.63 -6.17 8.69
N LEU A 92 6.67 -6.63 7.99
CA LEU A 92 7.42 -5.80 7.04
C LEU A 92 6.57 -5.36 5.85
N ALA A 93 5.76 -6.25 5.29
CA ALA A 93 4.83 -5.92 4.20
C ALA A 93 3.77 -4.89 4.62
N VAL A 94 3.22 -5.03 5.84
CA VAL A 94 2.27 -4.05 6.41
C VAL A 94 2.94 -2.70 6.63
N LYS A 95 4.15 -2.67 7.19
CA LYS A 95 4.93 -1.43 7.36
C LYS A 95 5.22 -0.77 6.01
N ALA A 96 5.67 -1.52 5.02
CA ALA A 96 5.92 -1.01 3.68
C ALA A 96 4.66 -0.42 3.06
N SER A 97 3.54 -1.15 3.11
CA SER A 97 2.24 -0.67 2.60
C SER A 97 1.80 0.62 3.29
N SER A 98 1.89 0.69 4.62
CA SER A 98 1.54 1.89 5.38
C SER A 98 2.42 3.08 5.00
N ALA A 99 3.73 2.86 4.93
CA ALA A 99 4.69 3.92 4.65
C ALA A 99 4.56 4.45 3.20
N LEU A 100 4.35 3.56 2.23
CA LEU A 100 4.12 3.91 0.83
C LEU A 100 2.80 4.68 0.65
N ASN A 101 1.73 4.25 1.32
CA ASN A 101 0.43 4.92 1.28
C ASN A 101 0.48 6.33 1.89
N ASN A 102 1.36 6.56 2.85
CA ASN A 102 1.54 7.87 3.48
C ASN A 102 2.44 8.82 2.68
N CYS A 103 3.29 8.29 1.79
CA CYS A 103 4.19 9.09 0.94
C CYS A 103 3.53 9.53 -0.38
N GLY A 104 2.53 8.78 -0.86
CA GLY A 104 1.83 9.04 -2.11
C GLY A 104 0.44 9.61 -1.92
N GLY A 105 0.34 10.94 -1.96
CA GLY A 105 -0.91 11.64 -2.28
C GLY A 105 -1.30 11.44 -3.75
N GLU A 106 -1.35 10.21 -4.24
CA GLU A 106 -1.75 9.89 -5.60
C GLU A 106 -2.76 8.75 -5.54
N LYS A 107 -4.02 9.15 -5.67
CA LYS A 107 -5.18 8.29 -5.71
C LYS A 107 -5.10 7.39 -6.94
N TYR A 108 -4.37 6.29 -6.86
CA TYR A 108 -4.74 5.10 -7.60
C TYR A 108 -6.05 4.63 -6.99
N GLY A 109 -7.16 5.02 -7.63
CA GLY A 109 -8.51 4.63 -7.25
C GLY A 109 -8.73 3.13 -7.43
N CYS A 110 -8.07 2.30 -6.62
CA CYS A 110 -8.64 1.01 -6.27
C CYS A 110 -9.74 1.32 -5.25
N ARG A 111 -11.00 1.29 -5.72
CA ARG A 111 -12.16 1.21 -4.84
C ARG A 111 -11.81 0.25 -3.71
N ARG A 112 -11.74 0.80 -2.49
CA ARG A 112 -11.72 0.04 -1.26
C ARG A 112 -12.79 -1.05 -1.33
N LYS A 113 -12.37 -2.30 -1.50
CA LYS A 113 -12.70 -3.26 -0.45
C LYS A 113 -11.45 -3.29 0.41
N ALA A 114 -11.48 -2.53 1.50
CA ALA A 114 -10.75 -2.96 2.66
C ALA A 114 -11.25 -4.38 2.93
N SER A 115 -10.45 -5.39 2.60
CA SER A 115 -10.54 -6.61 3.36
C SER A 115 -10.06 -6.20 4.74
N ASP A 116 -11.02 -5.96 5.63
CA ASP A 116 -10.76 -6.05 7.06
C ASP A 116 -9.99 -7.36 7.27
N PHE A 117 -8.67 -7.27 7.44
CA PHE A 117 -7.90 -8.40 7.92
C PHE A 117 -8.32 -8.56 9.37
N LEU A 118 -9.28 -9.46 9.56
CA LEU A 118 -9.82 -9.84 10.84
C LEU A 118 -8.66 -10.33 11.69
N SER A 119 -8.34 -9.57 12.74
CA SER A 119 -7.58 -10.07 13.87
C SER A 119 -8.38 -11.24 14.45
N GLU A 120 -7.97 -12.46 14.13
CA GLU A 120 -8.58 -13.66 14.68
C GLU A 120 -8.29 -13.71 16.18
N LYS A 121 -9.24 -13.22 16.98
CA LYS A 121 -9.24 -13.39 18.42
C LYS A 121 -10.20 -14.53 18.73
N GLY A 122 -9.69 -15.76 18.71
CA GLY A 122 -10.42 -16.92 19.19
C GLY A 122 -10.85 -16.73 20.65
N LYS A 123 -12.11 -17.08 20.95
CA LYS A 123 -12.59 -17.46 22.30
C LYS A 123 -14.01 -18.07 22.22
N GLY A 124 -14.11 -19.31 22.70
CA GLY A 124 -15.22 -19.83 23.53
C GLY A 124 -16.54 -20.17 22.83
N GLY A 125 -16.97 -21.43 22.96
CA GLY A 125 -18.30 -21.89 22.55
C GLY A 125 -19.40 -21.60 23.56
N ASP A 126 -20.63 -21.96 23.21
CA ASP A 126 -21.59 -22.74 24.03
C ASP A 126 -22.90 -22.97 23.27
N ASN A 127 -23.47 -24.17 23.43
CA ASN A 127 -24.75 -24.60 22.85
C ASN A 127 -25.93 -23.82 23.46
N ASN A 128 -27.02 -23.61 22.71
CA ASN A 128 -28.37 -24.02 23.12
C ASN A 128 -29.46 -23.79 22.05
N ASN A 129 -30.44 -24.67 22.12
CA ASN A 129 -31.65 -24.86 21.33
C ASN A 129 -32.71 -23.75 21.57
N GLY A 130 -33.57 -23.47 20.58
CA GLY A 130 -34.93 -22.95 20.82
C GLY A 130 -35.34 -21.62 20.16
N SER A 131 -36.20 -21.74 19.15
CA SER A 131 -37.46 -20.99 18.91
C SER A 131 -37.51 -19.44 18.81
N ASP A 132 -37.98 -19.03 17.63
CA ASP A 132 -39.00 -17.99 17.33
C ASP A 132 -38.68 -16.47 17.32
N ALA A 133 -39.00 -15.92 16.13
CA ALA A 133 -39.66 -14.64 15.84
C ALA A 133 -38.87 -13.31 15.75
N ALA A 134 -39.37 -12.50 14.78
CA ALA A 134 -39.11 -11.09 14.46
C ALA A 134 -37.80 -10.79 13.68
N ASP A 135 -37.85 -10.69 12.36
CA ASP A 135 -38.26 -9.51 11.57
C ASP A 135 -37.25 -8.35 11.65
N LEU A 136 -36.61 -8.05 10.52
CA LEU A 136 -36.31 -6.71 9.99
C LEU A 136 -35.50 -6.85 8.70
N ARG A 137 -36.20 -7.12 7.60
CA ARG A 137 -35.67 -6.94 6.23
C ARG A 137 -35.63 -5.45 5.91
N ARG A 138 -34.51 -4.77 6.14
CA ARG A 138 -34.38 -3.33 5.77
C ARG A 138 -33.76 -3.15 4.38
N ALA A 139 -34.68 -3.03 3.43
CA ALA A 139 -34.69 -2.19 2.22
C ALA A 139 -33.35 -1.81 1.56
N ARG A 140 -33.14 -2.35 0.35
CA ARG A 140 -32.29 -1.74 -0.69
C ARG A 140 -33.09 -0.61 -1.36
N SER A 141 -32.79 0.64 -1.02
CA SER A 141 -33.32 1.78 -1.78
C SER A 141 -32.44 2.05 -2.99
N SER A 142 -32.99 1.74 -4.17
CA SER A 142 -32.56 2.23 -5.48
C SER A 142 -32.98 3.70 -5.62
N GLY A 143 -32.07 4.61 -5.31
CA GLY A 143 -32.26 6.05 -5.52
C GLY A 143 -31.91 6.47 -6.95
N GLY A 144 -32.84 6.31 -7.88
CA GLY A 144 -32.80 7.01 -9.17
C GLY A 144 -33.24 8.45 -9.00
N SER A 145 -32.41 9.41 -9.41
CA SER A 145 -32.79 10.83 -9.47
C SER A 145 -32.69 11.34 -10.89
N GLY A 146 -33.84 11.41 -11.55
CA GLY A 146 -34.00 12.05 -12.85
C GLY A 146 -33.79 13.56 -12.74
N ARG A 147 -32.98 14.12 -13.64
CA ARG A 147 -32.90 15.56 -13.87
C ARG A 147 -33.50 15.88 -15.23
N ARG A 148 -34.73 16.41 -15.17
CA ARG A 148 -35.48 17.05 -16.25
C ARG A 148 -34.69 18.28 -16.75
N GLY A 149 -33.90 18.11 -17.81
CA GLY A 149 -33.37 19.22 -18.60
C GLY A 149 -34.28 19.45 -19.81
N LYS A 150 -34.95 20.60 -19.84
CA LYS A 150 -35.90 20.99 -20.88
C LYS A 150 -35.14 21.27 -22.18
N PHE A 151 -35.53 20.61 -23.26
CA PHE A 151 -35.06 20.91 -24.60
C PHE A 151 -35.66 22.24 -25.06
N THR A 152 -34.89 23.32 -25.05
CA THR A 152 -35.19 24.50 -25.86
C THR A 152 -34.31 24.43 -27.09
N ALA A 153 -34.95 24.10 -28.22
CA ALA A 153 -34.33 24.10 -29.53
C ALA A 153 -33.89 25.53 -29.91
N ALA A 154 -32.58 25.77 -29.95
CA ALA A 154 -32.02 26.94 -30.62
C ALA A 154 -31.85 26.59 -32.11
N ARG A 155 -32.73 27.18 -32.92
CA ARG A 155 -32.77 27.08 -34.37
C ARG A 155 -31.65 27.96 -34.93
N LEU A 156 -30.50 27.37 -35.27
CA LEU A 156 -29.43 28.08 -35.98
C LEU A 156 -29.90 28.35 -37.42
N THR A 157 -30.30 29.58 -37.68
CA THR A 157 -30.64 30.10 -39.00
C THR A 157 -29.37 30.51 -39.75
N ALA A 158 -29.22 29.92 -40.93
CA ALA A 158 -28.67 30.48 -42.18
C ALA A 158 -27.42 31.38 -42.11
N ILE A 159 -26.34 30.85 -42.70
CA ILE A 159 -25.24 31.64 -43.29
C ILE A 159 -25.77 32.28 -44.59
N PRO A 160 -25.51 33.57 -44.83
CA PRO A 160 -25.13 34.00 -46.16
C PRO A 160 -23.77 34.71 -46.18
N GLU A 161 -23.16 34.71 -47.36
CA GLU A 161 -21.87 35.35 -47.70
C GLU A 161 -21.83 36.86 -47.45
#